data_AF-A0A358XR43-F1
#
_entry.id   AF-A0A358XR43-F1
#
_cell.length_a   1.000
_cell.length_b   1.000
_cell.length_c   1.000
_cell.angle_alpha   90.00
_cell.angle_beta   90.00
_cell.angle_gamma   90.00
#
_symmetry.space_group_name_H-M   'P 1'
#
loop_
_entity.id
_entity.type
_entity.pdbx_description
1 polymer ?
#
loop_
_entity_poly.entity_id
_entity_poly.type
_entity_poly.pdbx_seq_one_letter_code
_entity_poly.pdbx_strand_id
1 'polypeptide(L)'
;MNLLLSKNTVNYTTGNQKLKVGEQQLKVAENNLSMAVKQYQAGLIDVTELLAAENDWYKVNLGYFNNVLQQRTAAVELLHTSGKLLQTIHE
;
A
#
# COMPACT_ATOMS: atom_id res chain seq x y z
N MET A 1 -7.02 -24.23 -17.93
CA MET A 1 -6.63 -24.02 -16.51
C MET A 1 -5.27 -23.33 -16.33
N ASN A 2 -4.24 -23.61 -17.14
CA ASN A 2 -2.91 -22.99 -16.97
C ASN A 2 -2.86 -21.46 -17.09
N LEU A 3 -3.66 -20.86 -17.98
CA LEU A 3 -3.63 -19.41 -18.19
C LEU A 3 -4.15 -18.61 -17.00
N LEU A 4 -5.20 -19.11 -16.32
CA LEU A 4 -5.79 -18.44 -15.16
C LEU A 4 -4.83 -18.47 -13.96
N LEU A 5 -4.18 -19.62 -13.71
CA LEU A 5 -3.17 -19.75 -12.66
C LEU A 5 -1.97 -18.83 -12.92
N SER A 6 -1.48 -18.79 -14.17
CA SER A 6 -0.39 -17.90 -14.58
C SER A 6 -0.75 -16.43 -14.37
N LYS A 7 -1.95 -16.01 -14.81
CA LYS A 7 -2.47 -14.65 -14.60
C LYS A 7 -2.52 -14.28 -13.11
N ASN A 8 -3.06 -15.16 -12.25
CA ASN A 8 -3.17 -14.89 -10.83
C ASN A 8 -1.80 -14.81 -10.14
N THR A 9 -0.83 -15.61 -10.60
CA THR A 9 0.56 -15.55 -10.12
C THR A 9 1.22 -14.21 -10.48
N VAL A 10 1.04 -13.74 -11.72
CA VAL A 10 1.54 -12.42 -12.15
C VAL A 10 0.87 -11.30 -11.38
N ASN A 11 -0.45 -11.37 -11.16
CA ASN A 11 -1.20 -10.39 -10.40
C ASN A 11 -0.70 -10.29 -8.94
N TYR A 12 -0.51 -11.44 -8.29
CA TYR A 12 0.04 -11.50 -6.93
C TYR A 12 1.46 -10.92 -6.86
N THR A 13 2.33 -11.31 -7.80
CA THR A 13 3.72 -10.81 -7.86
C THR A 13 3.75 -9.30 -8.10
N THR A 14 2.90 -8.81 -8.99
CA THR A 14 2.75 -7.36 -9.26
C THR A 14 2.25 -6.64 -8.02
N GLY A 15 1.26 -7.21 -7.31
CA GLY A 15 0.76 -6.68 -6.04
C GLY A 15 1.88 -6.55 -5.00
N ASN A 16 2.74 -7.56 -4.86
CA ASN A 16 3.89 -7.50 -3.94
C ASN A 16 4.87 -6.37 -4.30
N GLN A 17 5.14 -6.13 -5.59
CA GLN A 17 6.02 -5.02 -5.98
C GLN A 17 5.36 -3.65 -5.72
N LYS A 18 4.06 -3.53 -5.97
CA LYS A 18 3.29 -2.31 -5.65
C LYS A 18 3.32 -2.02 -4.14
N LEU A 19 3.28 -3.04 -3.29
CA LEU A 19 3.41 -2.87 -1.84
C LEU A 19 4.77 -2.29 -1.46
N LYS A 20 5.88 -2.81 -2.01
CA LYS A 20 7.22 -2.27 -1.73
C LYS A 20 7.35 -0.79 -2.13
N VAL A 21 6.80 -0.43 -3.28
CA VAL A 21 6.77 0.97 -3.73
C VAL A 21 5.91 1.81 -2.79
N GLY A 22 4.73 1.30 -2.41
CA GLY A 22 3.82 1.97 -1.48
C GLY A 22 4.44 2.21 -0.09
N GLU A 23 5.18 1.25 0.46
CA GLU A 23 5.92 1.41 1.72
C GLU A 23 6.94 2.53 1.65
N GLN A 24 7.67 2.61 0.53
CA GLN A 24 8.64 3.68 0.31
C GLN A 24 7.94 5.04 0.19
N GLN A 25 6.80 5.11 -0.51
CA GLN A 25 6.00 6.33 -0.60
C GLN A 25 5.47 6.77 0.78
N LEU A 26 5.04 5.82 1.60
CA LEU A 26 4.57 6.07 2.97
C LEU A 26 5.68 6.74 3.80
N LYS A 27 6.89 6.16 3.76
CA LYS A 27 8.05 6.68 4.46
C LYS A 27 8.43 8.10 4.00
N VAL A 28 8.34 8.37 2.69
CA VAL A 28 8.59 9.72 2.16
C VAL A 28 7.52 10.70 2.66
N ALA A 29 6.25 10.31 2.64
CA ALA A 29 5.16 11.16 3.13
C ALA A 29 5.27 11.44 4.63
N GLU A 30 5.65 10.44 5.44
CA GLU A 30 5.91 10.60 6.89
C GLU A 30 7.04 11.59 7.15
N ASN A 31 8.13 11.48 6.40
CA ASN A 31 9.26 12.42 6.51
C ASN A 31 8.84 13.84 6.12
N ASN A 32 8.05 14.00 5.05
CA ASN A 32 7.56 15.29 4.60
C ASN A 32 6.65 15.93 5.66
N LEU A 33 5.72 15.16 6.24
CA LEU A 33 4.86 15.65 7.32
C LEU A 33 5.68 16.04 8.56
N SER A 34 6.64 15.21 8.96
CA SER A 34 7.54 15.52 10.09
C SER A 34 8.32 16.81 9.86
N MET A 35 8.77 17.06 8.63
CA MET A 35 9.45 18.29 8.26
C MET A 35 8.51 19.51 8.30
N ALA A 36 7.30 19.38 7.76
CA ALA A 36 6.29 20.44 7.79
C ALA A 36 5.94 20.83 9.24
N VAL A 37 5.74 19.85 10.14
CA VAL A 37 5.51 20.11 11.56
C VAL A 37 6.65 20.93 12.18
N LYS A 38 7.91 20.58 11.91
CA LYS A 38 9.07 21.32 12.42
C LYS A 38 9.14 22.75 11.85
N GLN A 39 8.86 22.90 10.56
CA GLN A 39 8.83 24.21 9.90
C GLN A 39 7.71 25.10 10.46
N TYR A 40 6.54 24.54 10.73
CA TYR A 40 5.43 25.26 11.34
C TYR A 40 5.77 25.71 12.76
N GLN A 41 6.36 24.83 13.57
CA GLN A 41 6.84 25.17 14.91
C GLN A 41 7.92 26.28 14.90
N ALA A 42 8.74 26.31 13.86
CA ALA A 42 9.72 27.37 13.64
C ALA A 42 9.13 28.66 13.03
N GLY A 43 7.83 28.68 12.72
CA GLY A 43 7.14 29.81 12.09
C GLY A 43 7.52 30.04 10.62
N LEU A 44 8.09 29.03 9.95
CA LEU A 44 8.55 29.11 8.56
C LEU A 44 7.45 28.84 7.54
N ILE A 45 6.42 28.08 7.93
CA ILE A 45 5.24 27.78 7.12
C ILE A 45 3.98 28.09 7.92
N ASP A 46 2.88 28.34 7.22
CA ASP A 46 1.59 28.57 7.86
C ASP A 46 0.83 27.25 8.18
N VAL A 47 -0.30 27.40 8.87
CA VAL A 47 -1.14 26.24 9.24
C VAL A 47 -1.78 25.58 8.02
N THR A 48 -1.98 26.31 6.91
CA THR A 48 -2.58 25.76 5.70
C THR A 48 -1.60 24.86 4.95
N GLU A 49 -0.32 25.21 4.94
CA GLU A 49 0.77 24.38 4.40
C GLU A 49 0.96 23.10 5.22
N LEU A 50 0.87 23.18 6.55
CA LEU A 50 0.88 22.01 7.43
C LEU A 50 -0.30 21.07 7.12
N LEU A 51 -1.51 21.61 7.03
CA LEU A 51 -2.72 20.83 6.71
C LEU A 51 -2.63 20.18 5.32
N ALA A 52 -1.99 20.84 4.35
CA ALA A 52 -1.74 20.26 3.04
C ALA A 52 -0.80 19.04 3.13
N ALA A 53 0.30 19.16 3.89
CA ALA A 53 1.22 18.04 4.11
C ALA A 53 0.55 16.87 4.84
N GLU A 54 -0.32 17.15 5.83
CA GLU A 54 -1.15 16.12 6.48
C GLU A 54 -2.07 15.43 5.48
N ASN A 55 -2.78 16.20 4.65
CA ASN A 55 -3.69 15.68 3.65
C ASN A 55 -2.98 14.75 2.64
N ASP A 56 -1.79 15.13 2.19
CA ASP A 56 -0.99 14.32 1.28
C ASP A 56 -0.50 13.03 1.94
N TRP A 57 -0.10 13.08 3.22
CA TRP A 57 0.20 11.87 3.99
C TRP A 57 -1.01 10.94 4.07
N TYR A 58 -2.20 11.47 4.40
CA TYR A 58 -3.43 10.67 4.46
C TYR A 58 -3.76 10.01 3.11
N LYS A 59 -3.63 10.72 2.00
CA LYS A 59 -3.87 10.16 0.66
C LYS A 59 -2.94 9.00 0.34
N VAL A 60 -1.64 9.15 0.63
CA VAL A 60 -0.64 8.10 0.40
C VAL A 60 -0.94 6.89 1.28
N ASN A 61 -1.25 7.13 2.56
CA ASN A 61 -1.59 6.07 3.51
C ASN A 61 -2.83 5.27 3.08
N LEU A 62 -3.90 5.96 2.66
CA LEU A 62 -5.10 5.33 2.12
C LEU A 62 -4.80 4.51 0.86
N GLY A 63 -3.98 5.05 -0.05
CA GLY A 63 -3.52 4.35 -1.24
C GLY A 63 -2.74 3.07 -0.91
N TYR A 64 -1.88 3.11 0.11
CA TYR A 64 -1.16 1.93 0.59
C TYR A 64 -2.11 0.84 1.09
N PHE A 65 -3.09 1.18 1.94
CA PHE A 65 -4.07 0.19 2.41
C PHE A 65 -4.90 -0.43 1.28
N ASN A 66 -5.26 0.36 0.26
CA ASN A 66 -5.91 -0.17 -0.93
C ASN A 66 -5.02 -1.17 -1.69
N ASN A 67 -3.72 -0.89 -1.81
CA ASN A 67 -2.76 -1.83 -2.41
C ASN A 67 -2.64 -3.12 -1.59
N VAL A 68 -2.65 -3.04 -0.26
CA VAL A 68 -2.66 -4.21 0.64
C VAL A 68 -3.89 -5.06 0.41
N LEU A 69 -5.07 -4.44 0.32
CA LEU A 69 -6.31 -5.15 0.05
C LEU A 69 -6.25 -5.87 -1.30
N GLN A 70 -5.81 -5.18 -2.36
CA GLN A 70 -5.69 -5.78 -3.70
C GLN A 70 -4.72 -6.96 -3.73
N GLN A 71 -3.56 -6.84 -3.08
CA GLN A 71 -2.58 -7.92 -3.00
C GLN A 71 -3.14 -9.14 -2.26
N ARG A 72 -3.87 -8.93 -1.16
CA ARG A 72 -4.50 -10.02 -0.39
C ARG A 72 -5.59 -10.72 -1.18
N THR A 73 -6.43 -9.97 -1.90
CA THR A 73 -7.43 -10.56 -2.80
C THR A 73 -6.76 -11.41 -3.88
N ALA A 74 -5.69 -10.91 -4.51
CA ALA A 74 -4.93 -11.68 -5.50
C ALA A 74 -4.30 -12.96 -4.91
N ALA A 75 -3.86 -12.93 -3.65
CA ALA A 75 -3.34 -14.10 -2.95
C ALA A 75 -4.42 -15.18 -2.75
N VAL A 76 -5.61 -14.78 -2.31
CA VAL A 76 -6.76 -15.69 -2.13
C VAL A 76 -7.17 -16.29 -3.48
N GLU A 77 -7.26 -15.48 -4.54
CA GLU A 77 -7.57 -15.97 -5.88
C GLU A 77 -6.51 -16.95 -6.42
N LEU A 78 -5.24 -16.75 -6.08
CA LEU A 78 -4.16 -17.68 -6.44
C LEU A 78 -4.28 -19.01 -5.69
N LEU A 79 -4.58 -18.97 -4.39
CA LEU A 79 -4.82 -20.17 -3.59
C LEU A 79 -6.05 -20.95 -4.08
N HIS A 80 -7.11 -20.22 -4.46
CA HIS A 80 -8.32 -20.81 -5.02
C HIS A 80 -8.03 -21.53 -6.35
N THR A 81 -7.35 -20.86 -7.29
CA THR A 81 -7.10 -21.45 -8.63
C THR A 81 -6.01 -22.51 -8.64
N SER A 82 -5.14 -22.55 -7.63
CA SER A 82 -4.19 -23.63 -7.40
C SER A 82 -4.77 -24.83 -6.66
N GLY A 83 -6.02 -24.75 -6.18
CA GLY A 83 -6.69 -25.82 -5.42
C GLY A 83 -6.19 -25.99 -3.98
N LYS A 84 -5.31 -25.09 -3.50
CA LYS A 84 -4.68 -25.17 -2.16
C LYS A 84 -5.41 -24.37 -1.08
N LEU A 85 -6.47 -23.63 -1.45
CA LEU A 85 -7.17 -22.74 -0.53
C LEU A 85 -7.70 -23.46 0.72
N LEU A 86 -8.44 -24.55 0.54
CA LEU A 86 -9.05 -25.28 1.66
C LEU A 86 -7.98 -25.91 2.58
N GLN A 87 -6.88 -26.40 1.99
CA GLN A 87 -5.75 -26.91 2.76
C GLN A 87 -5.11 -25.81 3.62
N THR A 88 -4.96 -24.60 3.07
CA THR A 88 -4.31 -23.48 3.78
C THR A 88 -5.19 -22.88 4.90
N ILE A 89 -6.51 -23.10 4.87
CA ILE A 89 -7.45 -22.55 5.87
C ILE A 89 -7.71 -23.54 7.03
N HIS A 90 -7.51 -24.84 6.82
CA HIS A 90 -7.72 -25.88 7.84
C HIS A 90 -6.46 -26.23 8.65
N GLU A 91 -5.28 -25.78 8.22
CA GLU A 91 -4.00 -25.85 8.97
C GLU A 91 -3.80 -24.59 9.83
#